data_AF-A0A1X7TRC3-F1
#
_entry.id   AF-A0A1X7TRC3-F1
#
_cell.length_a   1.000
_cell.length_b   1.000
_cell.length_c   1.000
_cell.angle_alpha   90.00
_cell.angle_beta   90.00
_cell.angle_gamma   90.00
#
_symmetry.space_group_name_H-M   'P 1'
#
loop_
_entity.id
_entity.type
_entity.pdbx_description
1 polymer ?
#
loop_
_entity_poly.entity_id
_entity_poly.type
_entity_poly.pdbx_seq_one_letter_code
_entity_poly.pdbx_strand_id
1 'polypeptide(L)'
;GLLSEVSHASVTQINSTVLSLQYTAPYTLSGVPILHYNILILPTNTSVNITDTQYNIHINDHCISYNISITPWNIVGAGNISTLSDIILYQAPNVTMPLLIEEYNNGTLQVYIEFQ
;
A
#
# COMPACT_ATOMS: atom_id res chain seq x y z
N GLY A 1 -21.83 4.47 15.65
CA GLY A 1 -21.69 3.11 16.20
C GLY A 1 -20.86 3.16 17.46
N LEU A 2 -20.93 2.12 18.28
CA LEU A 2 -20.25 2.05 19.59
C LEU A 2 -18.77 1.63 19.49
N LEU A 3 -18.23 1.57 18.28
CA LEU A 3 -16.87 1.11 18.03
C LEU A 3 -15.93 2.31 17.98
N SER A 4 -14.85 2.24 18.76
CA SER A 4 -13.74 3.17 18.62
C SER A 4 -13.05 3.00 17.27
N GLU A 5 -12.13 3.92 16.99
CA GLU A 5 -11.23 3.81 15.86
C GLU A 5 -10.30 2.58 16.02
N VAL A 6 -9.77 2.07 14.91
CA VAL A 6 -8.76 1.00 14.97
C VAL A 6 -7.46 1.55 15.56
N SER A 7 -6.65 0.71 16.19
CA SER A 7 -5.37 1.14 16.77
C SER A 7 -4.17 0.55 16.03
N HIS A 8 -3.01 1.19 16.17
CA HIS A 8 -1.74 0.73 15.57
C HIS A 8 -1.83 0.48 14.05
N ALA A 9 -2.64 1.28 13.35
CA ALA A 9 -2.77 1.19 11.91
C ALA A 9 -1.43 1.58 11.25
N SER A 10 -0.96 0.74 10.33
CA SER A 10 0.30 0.94 9.63
C SER A 10 0.23 0.35 8.23
N VAL A 11 1.03 0.93 7.33
CA VAL A 11 1.16 0.47 5.96
C VAL A 11 2.62 0.23 5.65
N THR A 12 2.93 -0.91 5.05
CA THR A 12 4.28 -1.25 4.60
C THR A 12 4.23 -1.63 3.13
N GLN A 13 5.12 -1.04 2.33
CA GLN A 13 5.26 -1.44 0.93
C GLN A 13 5.97 -2.79 0.83
N ILE A 14 5.33 -3.78 0.20
CA ILE A 14 5.90 -5.11 -0.01
C ILE A 14 6.72 -5.15 -1.31
N ASN A 15 6.17 -4.56 -2.39
CA ASN A 15 6.80 -4.48 -3.69
C ASN A 15 6.28 -3.25 -4.45
N SER A 16 6.60 -3.11 -5.74
CA SER A 16 6.20 -1.95 -6.55
C SER A 16 4.69 -1.81 -6.76
N THR A 17 3.86 -2.82 -6.47
CA THR A 17 2.40 -2.76 -6.69
C THR A 17 1.56 -3.15 -5.49
N VAL A 18 2.18 -3.50 -4.35
CA VAL A 18 1.48 -4.03 -3.19
C VAL A 18 1.88 -3.30 -1.91
N LEU A 19 0.86 -2.80 -1.20
CA LEU A 19 0.94 -2.29 0.16
C LEU A 19 0.29 -3.27 1.13
N SER A 20 0.98 -3.62 2.22
CA SER A 20 0.43 -4.36 3.37
C SER A 20 -0.16 -3.37 4.36
N LEU A 21 -1.48 -3.35 4.49
CA LEU A 21 -2.19 -2.67 5.57
C LEU A 21 -2.34 -3.59 6.77
N GLN A 22 -1.99 -3.13 7.96
CA GLN A 22 -2.20 -3.84 9.23
C GLN A 22 -2.74 -2.89 10.28
N TYR A 23 -3.60 -3.39 11.16
CA TYR A 23 -4.15 -2.64 12.28
C TYR A 23 -4.60 -3.60 13.39
N THR A 24 -4.96 -3.05 14.54
CA THR A 24 -5.54 -3.78 15.66
C THR A 24 -7.02 -3.44 15.79
N ALA A 25 -7.85 -4.46 15.99
CA ALA A 25 -9.27 -4.31 16.18
C ALA A 25 -9.60 -3.34 17.35
N PRO A 26 -10.63 -2.48 17.20
CA PRO A 26 -11.10 -1.64 18.29
C PRO A 26 -11.74 -2.47 19.40
N TYR A 27 -11.83 -1.89 20.58
CA TYR A 27 -12.59 -2.48 21.66
C TYR A 27 -14.08 -2.56 21.28
N THR A 28 -14.73 -3.66 21.67
CA THR A 28 -16.17 -3.85 21.52
C THR A 28 -16.81 -4.17 22.85
N LEU A 29 -18.06 -3.75 23.03
CA LEU A 29 -18.86 -4.21 24.17
C LEU A 29 -19.09 -5.72 24.04
N SER A 30 -19.09 -6.40 25.18
CA SER A 30 -19.39 -7.84 25.24
C SER A 30 -20.71 -8.16 24.53
N GLY A 31 -20.69 -9.16 23.65
CA GLY A 31 -21.85 -9.58 22.87
C GLY A 31 -22.11 -8.78 21.59
N VAL A 32 -21.29 -7.79 21.25
CA VAL A 32 -21.43 -6.97 20.02
C VAL A 32 -20.17 -7.08 19.15
N PRO A 33 -19.94 -8.21 18.47
CA PRO A 33 -18.71 -8.43 17.70
C PRO A 33 -18.62 -7.49 16.50
N ILE A 34 -17.40 -7.26 16.03
CA ILE A 34 -17.13 -6.59 14.76
C ILE A 34 -17.50 -7.57 13.64
N LEU A 35 -18.26 -7.08 12.66
CA LEU A 35 -18.68 -7.86 11.50
C LEU A 35 -17.69 -7.72 10.34
N HIS A 36 -17.19 -6.51 10.10
CA HIS A 36 -16.22 -6.20 9.06
C HIS A 36 -15.59 -4.82 9.28
N TYR A 37 -14.59 -4.52 8.48
CA TYR A 37 -13.97 -3.21 8.31
C TYR A 37 -14.17 -2.78 6.87
N ASN A 38 -14.69 -1.57 6.67
CA ASN A 38 -14.70 -0.92 5.37
C ASN A 38 -13.38 -0.17 5.20
N ILE A 39 -12.64 -0.51 4.15
CA ILE A 39 -11.41 0.16 3.74
C ILE A 39 -11.75 1.04 2.54
N LEU A 40 -11.49 2.34 2.64
CA LEU A 40 -11.64 3.30 1.54
C LEU A 40 -10.26 3.85 1.18
N ILE A 41 -9.93 3.81 -0.11
CA ILE A 41 -8.64 4.26 -0.65
C ILE A 41 -8.90 5.42 -1.60
N LEU A 42 -8.29 6.56 -1.31
CA LEU A 42 -8.29 7.76 -2.15
C LEU A 42 -6.90 7.97 -2.76
N PRO A 43 -6.78 8.46 -4.01
CA PRO A 43 -7.85 9.05 -4.85
C PRO A 43 -8.64 8.06 -5.71
N THR A 44 -8.34 6.76 -5.68
CA THR A 44 -8.98 5.77 -6.58
C THR A 44 -10.45 5.49 -6.26
N ASN A 45 -10.97 6.00 -5.14
CA ASN A 45 -12.32 5.74 -4.63
C ASN A 45 -12.61 4.23 -4.47
N THR A 46 -11.57 3.42 -4.26
CA THR A 46 -11.74 1.98 -4.08
C THR A 46 -12.24 1.72 -2.66
N SER A 47 -13.33 0.97 -2.54
CA SER A 47 -13.90 0.58 -1.25
C SER A 47 -14.08 -0.93 -1.16
N VAL A 48 -13.65 -1.52 -0.05
CA VAL A 48 -13.73 -2.97 0.19
C VAL A 48 -14.09 -3.27 1.63
N ASN A 49 -14.89 -4.31 1.84
CA ASN A 49 -15.19 -4.83 3.17
C ASN A 49 -14.35 -6.07 3.44
N ILE A 50 -13.65 -6.09 4.57
CA ILE A 50 -12.80 -7.21 5.01
C ILE A 50 -13.13 -7.59 6.45
N THR A 51 -12.90 -8.83 6.83
CA THR A 51 -13.11 -9.31 8.20
C THR A 51 -11.82 -9.39 9.01
N ASP A 52 -10.68 -9.48 8.32
CA ASP A 52 -9.36 -9.55 8.94
C ASP A 52 -8.79 -8.15 9.23
N THR A 53 -7.83 -8.09 10.16
CA THR A 53 -7.12 -6.85 10.51
C THR A 53 -5.85 -6.63 9.68
N GLN A 54 -5.74 -7.36 8.56
CA GLN A 54 -4.64 -7.30 7.61
C GLN A 54 -5.20 -7.32 6.19
N TYR A 55 -4.65 -6.52 5.29
CA TYR A 55 -5.10 -6.46 3.90
C TYR A 55 -4.00 -6.04 2.93
N ASN A 56 -3.87 -6.77 1.83
CA ASN A 56 -2.98 -6.41 0.74
C ASN A 56 -3.71 -5.53 -0.26
N ILE A 57 -3.25 -4.30 -0.41
CA ILE A 57 -3.80 -3.32 -1.32
C ILE A 57 -2.95 -3.33 -2.59
N HIS A 58 -3.62 -3.61 -3.70
CA HIS A 58 -3.02 -3.60 -5.02
C HIS A 58 -3.19 -2.23 -5.67
N ILE A 59 -2.09 -1.58 -5.99
CA ILE A 59 -2.04 -0.23 -6.54
C ILE A 59 -1.05 -0.23 -7.71
N ASN A 60 -1.47 0.32 -8.85
CA ASN A 60 -0.63 0.39 -10.05
C ASN A 60 -0.04 1.78 -10.29
N ASP A 61 -0.62 2.84 -9.73
CA ASP A 61 -0.16 4.20 -9.94
C ASP A 61 0.88 4.58 -8.88
N HIS A 62 2.11 4.82 -9.32
CA HIS A 62 3.23 5.22 -8.48
C HIS A 62 3.30 6.74 -8.31
N CYS A 63 4.06 7.17 -7.29
CA CYS A 63 4.40 8.59 -7.09
C CYS A 63 3.20 9.52 -6.88
N ILE A 64 2.06 8.98 -6.44
CA ILE A 64 0.92 9.74 -5.93
C ILE A 64 0.70 9.44 -4.45
N SER A 65 0.12 10.40 -3.73
CA SER A 65 -0.24 10.27 -2.32
C SER A 65 -1.59 9.58 -2.19
N TYR A 66 -1.65 8.56 -1.34
CA TYR A 66 -2.87 7.83 -0.99
C TYR A 66 -3.29 8.10 0.44
N ASN A 67 -4.60 8.22 0.62
CA ASN A 67 -5.24 8.18 1.94
C ASN A 67 -6.03 6.89 2.07
N ILE A 68 -5.82 6.18 3.19
CA ILE A 68 -6.52 4.94 3.50
C ILE A 68 -7.32 5.16 4.77
N SER A 69 -8.65 5.06 4.65
CA SER A 69 -9.57 5.15 5.76
C SER A 69 -10.11 3.77 6.12
N ILE A 70 -10.21 3.48 7.42
CA ILE A 70 -10.65 2.20 7.97
C ILE A 70 -11.85 2.49 8.89
N THR A 71 -13.00 1.91 8.57
CA THR A 71 -14.22 2.07 9.37
C THR A 71 -14.66 0.71 9.87
N PRO A 72 -14.61 0.42 11.18
CA PRO A 72 -15.13 -0.82 11.74
C PRO A 72 -16.66 -0.81 11.79
N TRP A 73 -17.31 -1.96 11.57
CA TRP A 73 -18.76 -2.10 11.59
C TRP A 73 -19.21 -3.24 12.49
N ASN A 74 -20.30 -3.02 13.22
CA ASN A 74 -21.04 -4.08 13.91
C ASN A 74 -22.54 -3.98 13.61
N ILE A 75 -23.36 -4.78 14.31
CA ILE A 75 -24.82 -4.77 14.17
C ILE A 75 -25.49 -3.42 14.47
N VAL A 76 -24.82 -2.53 15.22
CA VAL A 76 -25.31 -1.19 15.55
C VAL A 76 -24.93 -0.17 14.45
N GLY A 77 -23.93 -0.49 13.63
CA GLY A 77 -23.49 0.30 12.48
C GLY A 77 -22.01 0.68 12.52
N ALA A 78 -21.66 1.71 11.74
CA ALA A 78 -20.29 2.21 11.58
C ALA A 78 -19.71 2.79 12.88
N GLY A 79 -18.46 2.44 13.17
CA GLY A 79 -17.63 3.06 14.21
C GLY A 79 -16.93 4.34 13.75
N ASN A 80 -15.96 4.77 14.55
CA ASN A 80 -15.10 5.90 14.20
C ASN A 80 -14.09 5.50 13.12
N ILE A 81 -13.81 6.44 12.22
CA ILE A 81 -12.89 6.26 11.09
C ILE A 81 -11.46 6.51 11.56
N SER A 82 -10.55 5.59 11.25
CA SER A 82 -9.10 5.84 11.30
C SER A 82 -8.60 6.15 9.90
N THR A 83 -7.76 7.18 9.74
CA THR A 83 -7.19 7.53 8.44
C THR A 83 -5.66 7.56 8.51
N LEU A 84 -5.02 6.82 7.61
CA LEU A 84 -3.60 6.95 7.29
C LEU A 84 -3.48 7.82 6.05
N SER A 85 -2.75 8.93 6.17
CA SER A 85 -2.56 9.89 5.08
C SER A 85 -1.15 9.83 4.53
N ASP A 86 -0.96 10.41 3.35
CA ASP A 86 0.37 10.64 2.76
C ASP A 86 1.17 9.36 2.50
N ILE A 87 0.46 8.28 2.16
CA ILE A 87 1.09 7.01 1.79
C ILE A 87 1.54 7.09 0.33
N ILE A 88 2.84 6.95 0.10
CA ILE A 88 3.42 6.98 -1.24
C ILE A 88 3.90 5.58 -1.61
N LEU A 89 3.45 5.11 -2.78
CA LEU A 89 3.99 3.89 -3.38
C LEU A 89 5.17 4.25 -4.28
N TYR A 90 6.36 3.77 -3.91
CA TYR A 90 7.56 3.98 -4.70
C TYR A 90 7.68 2.92 -5.80
N GLN A 91 8.09 3.32 -7.01
CA GLN A 91 8.52 2.31 -7.98
C GLN A 91 9.83 1.70 -7.51
N ALA A 92 10.03 0.40 -7.79
CA ALA A 92 11.37 -0.16 -7.73
C ALA A 92 12.23 0.58 -8.78
N PRO A 93 13.47 0.98 -8.45
CA PRO A 93 14.37 1.52 -9.45
C PRO A 93 14.55 0.50 -10.57
N ASN A 94 14.35 0.94 -11.81
CA ASN A 94 14.70 0.11 -12.95
C ASN A 94 16.23 0.12 -13.04
N VAL A 95 16.88 -0.93 -12.55
CA VAL A 95 18.33 -1.07 -12.66
C VAL A 95 18.60 -1.70 -14.02
N THR A 96 18.84 -0.87 -15.02
CA THR A 96 19.48 -1.31 -16.27
C THR A 96 20.94 -1.61 -15.96
N MET A 97 21.36 -2.86 -16.15
CA MET A 97 22.78 -3.19 -16.06
C MET A 97 23.51 -2.45 -17.19
N PRO A 98 24.58 -1.70 -16.89
CA PRO A 98 25.35 -1.04 -17.93
C PRO A 98 25.93 -2.10 -18.87
N LEU A 99 25.86 -1.83 -20.18
CA LEU A 99 26.41 -2.71 -21.20
C LEU A 99 27.87 -2.33 -21.45
N LEU A 100 28.78 -3.30 -21.34
CA LEU A 100 30.14 -3.16 -21.81
C LEU A 100 30.17 -3.42 -23.32
N ILE A 101 30.60 -2.43 -24.08
CA ILE A 101 30.78 -2.52 -25.53
C ILE A 101 32.27 -2.50 -25.83
N GLU A 102 32.74 -3.55 -26.50
CA GLU A 102 34.10 -3.67 -27.00
C GLU A 102 34.08 -3.68 -28.53
N GLU A 103 34.61 -2.63 -29.14
CA GLU A 103 34.67 -2.48 -30.59
C GLU A 103 36.12 -2.39 -31.08
N TYR A 104 36.43 -3.17 -32.12
CA TYR A 104 37.74 -3.12 -32.76
C TYR A 104 37.64 -2.30 -34.04
N ASN A 105 38.20 -1.08 -34.01
CA ASN A 105 38.10 -0.14 -35.12
C ASN A 105 39.48 0.36 -35.56
N ASN A 106 39.80 0.15 -36.83
CA ASN A 106 41.07 0.55 -37.45
C ASN A 106 42.34 0.14 -36.66
N GLY A 107 42.34 -1.08 -36.10
CA GLY A 107 43.47 -1.64 -35.35
C GLY A 107 43.52 -1.22 -33.86
N THR A 108 42.56 -0.42 -33.40
CA THR A 108 42.47 0.05 -32.00
C THR A 108 41.25 -0.57 -31.32
N LEU A 109 41.43 -1.07 -30.09
CA LEU A 109 40.32 -1.48 -29.23
C LEU A 109 39.70 -0.25 -28.56
N GLN A 110 38.40 -0.06 -28.76
CA GLN A 110 37.61 0.94 -28.08
C GLN A 110 36.67 0.24 -27.09
N VAL A 111 36.64 0.73 -25.85
CA VAL A 111 35.83 0.17 -24.78
C VAL A 111 34.91 1.27 -24.25
N TYR A 112 33.61 1.01 -24.29
CA TYR A 112 32.58 1.93 -23.83
C TYR A 112 31.67 1.27 -22.80
N ILE A 113 31.20 2.05 -21.84
CA ILE A 113 30.15 1.65 -20.91
C ILE A 113 28.90 2.43 -21.34
N GLU A 114 27.89 1.71 -21.81
CA GLU A 114 26.61 2.29 -22.20
C GLU A 114 25.59 2.10 -21.07
N PHE A 115 24.95 3.19 -20.65
CA PHE A 115 23.83 3.16 -19.71
C PHE A 115 22.53 3.20 -20.51
N GLN A 116 21.65 2.21 -20.30
CA GLN A 116 20.32 2.14 -20.94
C GLN A 116 19.26 2.85 -20.11
#